data_AF-A0A9E4TJN1-F1
#
_entry.id   AF-A0A9E4TJN1-F1
#
_cell.length_a   1.000
_cell.length_b   1.000
_cell.length_c   1.000
_cell.angle_alpha   90.00
_cell.angle_beta   90.00
_cell.angle_gamma   90.00
#
_symmetry.space_group_name_H-M   'P 1'
#
loop_
_entity.id
_entity.type
_entity.pdbx_description
1 polymer ?
#
loop_
_entity_poly.entity_id
_entity_poly.type
_entity_poly.pdbx_seq_one_letter_code
_entity_poly.pdbx_strand_id
1 'polypeptide(L)'
;AQHQLLDLLDELRAKGATVILSTHDLSCVSSRCDKAACLNRRLIAFGKPSEVLNEQVLGDTFGTHLLMVHLDGQAYAVQHHTHPGGTPEIDHSDHKHD
;
A
#
# COMPACT_ATOMS: atom_id res chain seq x y z
N ALA A 1 18.65 1.37 4.32
CA ALA A 1 18.68 0.39 3.22
C ALA A 1 17.73 0.77 2.07
N GLN A 2 16.42 0.94 2.28
CA GLN A 2 15.46 1.25 1.19
C GLN A 2 15.69 2.61 0.51
N HIS A 3 16.18 3.62 1.25
CA HIS A 3 16.53 4.95 0.72
C HIS A 3 17.59 4.88 -0.40
N GLN A 4 18.67 4.11 -0.20
CA GLN A 4 19.78 4.03 -1.15
C GLN A 4 19.35 3.45 -2.51
N LEU A 5 18.39 2.52 -2.51
CA LEU A 5 17.83 1.98 -3.74
C LEU A 5 17.05 3.07 -4.49
N LEU A 6 16.19 3.80 -3.79
CA LEU A 6 15.38 4.84 -4.42
C LEU A 6 16.23 6.00 -4.93
N ASP A 7 17.26 6.39 -4.19
CA ASP A 7 18.19 7.44 -4.60
C ASP A 7 18.97 7.03 -5.87
N LEU A 8 19.36 5.75 -5.98
CA LEU A 8 19.96 5.20 -7.20
C LEU A 8 18.98 5.22 -8.38
N LEU A 9 17.69 4.89 -8.14
CA LEU A 9 16.66 4.98 -9.18
C LEU A 9 16.47 6.42 -9.65
N ASP A 10 16.55 7.41 -8.75
CA ASP A 10 16.49 8.82 -9.10
C ASP A 10 17.68 9.27 -9.95
N GLU A 11 18.90 8.80 -9.66
CA GLU A 11 20.07 9.06 -10.50
C GLU A 11 19.93 8.45 -11.90
N LEU A 12 19.40 7.24 -12.01
CA LEU A 12 19.16 6.57 -13.31
C LEU A 12 18.10 7.33 -14.12
N ARG A 13 17.03 7.77 -13.46
CA ARG A 13 16.00 8.61 -14.05
C ARG A 13 16.57 9.95 -14.53
N ALA A 14 17.44 10.59 -13.75
CA ALA A 14 18.12 11.82 -14.15
C ALA A 14 19.03 11.64 -15.38
N LYS A 15 19.54 10.43 -15.62
CA LYS A 15 20.30 10.05 -16.83
C LYS A 15 19.42 9.69 -18.03
N GLY A 16 18.09 9.82 -17.92
CA GLY A 16 17.13 9.55 -19.00
C GLY A 16 16.61 8.11 -19.05
N ALA A 17 16.91 7.28 -18.04
CA ALA A 17 16.34 5.93 -17.96
C ALA A 17 14.86 5.98 -17.54
N THR A 18 14.04 5.10 -18.14
CA THR A 18 12.68 4.86 -17.65
C THR A 18 12.73 3.80 -16.55
N VAL A 19 12.24 4.15 -15.36
CA VAL A 19 12.17 3.25 -14.20
C VAL A 19 10.71 2.84 -13.97
N ILE A 20 10.47 1.54 -13.84
CA ILE A 20 9.19 0.98 -13.41
C ILE A 20 9.44 0.23 -12.10
N LEU A 21 8.69 0.58 -11.06
CA LEU A 21 8.78 -0.07 -9.76
C LEU A 21 7.39 -0.58 -9.35
N SER A 22 7.35 -1.76 -8.72
CA SER A 22 6.14 -2.32 -8.11
C SER A 22 6.32 -2.33 -6.60
N THR A 23 5.44 -1.64 -5.87
CA THR A 23 5.49 -1.56 -4.39
C THR A 23 4.08 -1.56 -3.81
N HIS A 24 3.98 -1.98 -2.55
CA HIS A 24 2.76 -1.84 -1.74
C HIS A 24 2.79 -0.57 -0.86
N ASP A 25 3.93 0.13 -0.81
CA ASP A 25 4.09 1.37 -0.04
C ASP A 25 3.56 2.57 -0.83
N LEU A 26 2.32 2.97 -0.52
CA LEU A 26 1.66 4.13 -1.14
C LEU A 26 2.36 5.46 -0.80
N SER A 27 3.03 5.57 0.35
CA SER A 27 3.77 6.78 0.71
C SER A 27 4.97 6.98 -0.23
N CYS A 28 5.68 5.90 -0.57
CA CYS A 28 6.74 5.94 -1.58
C CYS A 28 6.20 6.33 -2.96
N VAL A 29 5.04 5.79 -3.37
CA VAL A 29 4.42 6.13 -4.66
C VAL A 29 4.03 7.61 -4.70
N SER A 30 3.41 8.11 -3.63
CA SER A 30 2.96 9.50 -3.54
C SER A 30 4.10 10.51 -3.55
N SER A 31 5.22 10.20 -2.89
CA SER A 31 6.33 11.13 -2.70
C SER A 31 7.39 11.12 -3.81
N ARG A 32 7.56 10.01 -4.55
CA ARG A 32 8.69 9.83 -5.47
C ARG A 32 8.34 9.45 -6.90
N CYS A 33 7.14 8.94 -7.16
CA CYS A 33 6.76 8.50 -8.50
C CYS A 33 6.11 9.63 -9.30
N ASP A 34 6.53 9.78 -10.56
CA ASP A 34 5.90 10.74 -11.47
C ASP A 34 4.51 10.29 -11.93
N LYS A 35 4.32 8.96 -12.01
CA LYS A 35 3.05 8.30 -12.36
C LYS A 35 2.84 7.05 -11.52
N ALA A 36 1.58 6.71 -11.29
CA ALA A 36 1.17 5.49 -10.62
C ALA A 36 0.20 4.71 -11.52
N ALA A 37 0.41 3.39 -11.61
CA ALA A 37 -0.47 2.44 -12.26
C ALA A 37 -1.08 1.52 -11.21
N CYS A 38 -2.39 1.59 -11.03
CA CYS A 38 -3.13 0.78 -10.08
C CYS A 38 -3.67 -0.47 -10.79
N LEU A 39 -3.30 -1.65 -10.30
CA LEU A 39 -3.53 -2.93 -10.98
C LEU A 39 -4.26 -3.93 -10.09
N ASN A 40 -5.34 -4.52 -10.61
CA ASN A 40 -6.02 -5.69 -10.01
C ASN A 40 -6.54 -6.59 -11.13
N ARG A 41 -5.68 -7.52 -11.60
CA ARG A 41 -5.90 -8.38 -12.79
C ARG A 41 -6.14 -7.62 -14.12
N ARG A 42 -6.44 -6.32 -14.04
CA ARG A 42 -6.58 -5.32 -15.10
C ARG A 42 -6.05 -3.99 -14.57
N LEU A 43 -5.81 -3.05 -15.48
CA LEU A 43 -5.53 -1.66 -15.12
C LEU A 43 -6.81 -1.00 -14.56
N ILE A 44 -6.71 -0.50 -13.33
CA ILE A 44 -7.79 0.23 -12.64
C ILE A 44 -7.66 1.73 -12.92
N ALA A 45 -6.45 2.27 -12.76
CA ALA A 45 -6.16 3.68 -13.03
C ALA A 45 -4.68 3.88 -13.41
N PHE A 46 -4.39 4.95 -14.16
CA PHE A 46 -3.04 5.37 -14.49
C PHE A 46 -2.97 6.90 -14.61
N GLY A 47 -2.04 7.53 -13.92
CA GLY A 47 -1.95 8.99 -13.88
C GLY A 47 -0.97 9.49 -12.82
N LYS A 48 -1.05 10.77 -12.45
CA LYS A 48 -0.26 11.28 -11.33
C LYS A 48 -0.74 10.65 -10.02
N PRO A 49 0.14 10.38 -9.04
CA PRO A 49 -0.28 9.83 -7.75
C PRO A 49 -1.41 10.63 -7.09
N SER A 50 -1.38 11.96 -7.18
CA SER A 50 -2.43 12.86 -6.65
C SER A 50 -3.81 12.69 -7.29
N GLU A 51 -3.88 12.13 -8.50
CA GLU A 51 -5.12 11.93 -9.25
C GLU A 51 -5.68 10.52 -9.05
N VAL A 52 -4.78 9.52 -8.90
CA VAL A 52 -5.15 8.10 -8.89
C VAL A 52 -5.14 7.45 -7.51
N LEU A 53 -4.40 7.97 -6.53
CA LEU A 53 -4.39 7.42 -5.17
C LEU A 53 -5.57 7.95 -4.33
N ASN A 54 -6.78 7.77 -4.84
CA ASN A 54 -8.02 8.11 -4.15
C ASN A 54 -8.73 6.85 -3.61
N GLU A 55 -9.68 7.05 -2.70
CA GLU A 55 -10.38 5.97 -1.99
C GLU A 55 -11.01 4.94 -2.95
N GLN A 56 -11.67 5.40 -4.01
CA GLN A 56 -12.33 4.53 -4.97
C GLN A 56 -11.33 3.64 -5.73
N VAL A 57 -10.27 4.24 -6.27
CA VAL A 57 -9.23 3.50 -7.01
C VAL A 57 -8.49 2.53 -6.09
N LEU A 58 -8.16 2.94 -4.87
CA LEU A 58 -7.47 2.10 -3.91
C LEU A 58 -8.34 0.91 -3.48
N GLY A 59 -9.64 1.15 -3.24
CA GLY A 59 -10.62 0.09 -2.96
C GLY A 59 -10.74 -0.93 -4.10
N ASP A 60 -10.79 -0.48 -5.35
CA ASP A 60 -10.85 -1.35 -6.52
C ASP A 60 -9.53 -2.12 -6.76
N THR A 61 -8.41 -1.54 -6.33
CA THR A 61 -7.05 -2.10 -6.53
C THR A 61 -6.70 -3.16 -5.50
N PHE A 62 -6.99 -2.90 -4.23
CA PHE A 62 -6.58 -3.75 -3.11
C PHE A 62 -7.73 -4.48 -2.42
N GLY A 63 -8.99 -4.14 -2.74
CA GLY A 63 -10.19 -4.68 -2.11
C GLY A 63 -10.60 -3.94 -0.82
N THR A 64 -11.72 -4.35 -0.23
CA THR A 64 -12.38 -3.74 0.95
C THR A 64 -11.63 -3.88 2.28
N HIS A 65 -10.37 -4.33 2.26
CA HIS A 65 -9.60 -4.66 3.46
C HIS A 65 -8.49 -3.64 3.76
N LEU A 66 -8.41 -2.56 2.98
CA LEU A 66 -7.52 -1.43 3.28
C LEU A 66 -8.30 -0.29 3.92
N LEU A 67 -7.98 -0.01 5.19
CA LEU A 67 -8.35 1.25 5.82
C LEU A 67 -7.29 2.29 5.46
N MET A 68 -7.68 3.32 4.70
CA MET A 68 -6.81 4.46 4.40
C MET A 68 -6.87 5.47 5.55
N VAL A 69 -5.79 5.56 6.32
CA VAL A 69 -5.66 6.52 7.41
C VAL A 69 -4.77 7.67 6.94
N HIS A 70 -5.27 8.90 7.05
CA HIS A 70 -4.49 10.11 6.78
C HIS A 70 -3.97 10.66 8.11
N LEU A 71 -2.67 10.53 8.36
CA LEU A 71 -1.98 11.09 9.53
C LEU A 71 -0.93 12.08 9.02
N ASP A 72 -0.97 13.32 9.55
CA ASP A 72 -0.03 14.39 9.20
C ASP A 72 0.13 14.68 7.69
N GLY A 73 -0.97 14.54 6.93
CA GLY A 73 -0.98 14.77 5.48
C GLY A 73 -0.43 13.59 4.65
N GLN A 74 -0.10 12.48 5.30
CA GLN A 74 0.44 11.28 4.68
C GLN A 74 -0.59 10.14 4.73
N ALA A 75 -0.69 9.39 3.63
CA ALA A 75 -1.71 8.35 3.47
C ALA A 75 -1.12 6.98 3.80
N TYR A 76 -1.70 6.31 4.79
CA TYR A 76 -1.32 4.97 5.27
C TYR A 76 -2.39 3.96 4.91
N ALA A 77 -2.00 2.85 4.29
CA ALA A 77 -2.87 1.70 4.06
C ALA A 77 -2.71 0.71 5.21
N VAL A 78 -3.75 0.51 6.03
CA VAL A 78 -3.77 -0.52 7.08
C VAL A 78 -4.60 -1.69 6.59
N GLN A 79 -4.00 -2.88 6.55
CA GLN A 79 -4.71 -4.10 6.18
C GLN A 79 -5.42 -4.67 7.42
N HIS A 80 -6.76 -4.65 7.43
CA HIS A 80 -7.55 -5.32 8.46
C HIS A 80 -7.96 -6.70 7.93
N HIS A 81 -7.29 -7.76 8.38
CA HIS A 81 -7.72 -9.12 8.09
C HIS A 81 -9.01 -9.41 8.86
N THR A 82 -10.15 -9.37 8.17
CA THR A 82 -11.39 -9.91 8.72
C THR A 82 -11.51 -11.33 8.17
N HIS A 83 -11.17 -12.33 8.99
CA HIS A 83 -11.37 -13.73 8.60
C HIS A 83 -12.87 -14.02 8.47
N PRO A 84 -13.37 -14.45 7.30
CA PRO A 84 -14.75 -14.91 7.19
C PRO A 84 -14.81 -16.34 7.77
N GLY A 85 -15.11 -16.46 9.07
CA GLY A 85 -15.45 -17.75 9.68
C GLY A 85 -14.80 -18.13 11.01
N GLY A 86 -14.12 -17.22 11.72
CA GLY A 86 -13.61 -17.52 13.07
C GLY A 86 -14.67 -17.25 14.12
N THR A 87 -15.24 -18.29 14.73
CA THR A 87 -15.82 -18.16 16.08
C THR A 87 -14.77 -17.51 17.00
N PRO A 88 -15.16 -16.61 17.93
CA PRO A 88 -14.20 -16.10 18.91
C PRO A 88 -13.77 -17.29 19.78
N GLU A 89 -12.58 -17.84 19.53
CA GLU A 89 -11.91 -18.70 20.50
C GLU A 89 -11.57 -17.82 21.70
N ILE A 90 -12.40 -17.91 22.73
CA ILE A 90 -12.07 -17.44 24.06
C ILE A 90 -11.02 -18.43 24.57
N ASP A 91 -9.76 -17.98 24.62
CA ASP A 91 -8.68 -18.70 25.29
C ASP A 91 -9.00 -18.80 26.79
N HIS A 92 -9.66 -19.89 27.18
CA HIS A 92 -9.74 -20.32 28.56
C HIS A 92 -8.45 -21.06 28.90
N SER A 93 -7.40 -20.29 29.20
CA SER A 93 -6.25 -20.81 29.94
C SER A 93 -6.70 -21.15 31.36
N ASP A 94 -7.15 -22.40 31.51
CA ASP A 94 -7.42 -23.06 32.79
C ASP A 94 -6.15 -23.02 33.65
N HIS A 95 -6.13 -22.12 34.62
CA HIS A 95 -5.15 -22.12 35.70
C HIS A 95 -5.66 -23.09 36.78
N LYS A 96 -5.24 -24.36 36.68
CA LYS A 96 -5.35 -25.32 37.78
C LYS A 96 -4.03 -25.43 38.52
N HIS A 97 -4.13 -25.07 39.80
CA HIS A 97 -3.22 -25.33 40.90
C HIS A 97 -2.86 -26.82 40.97
N ASP A 98 -1.56 -27.13 41.08
CA ASP A 98 -0.98 -28.09 42.02
C ASP A 98 0.51 -27.77 42.23
#